data_AF-A0A954F1K0-F1
#
_entry.id   AF-A0A954F1K0-F1
#
_cell.length_a   1.000
_cell.length_b   1.000
_cell.length_c   1.000
_cell.angle_alpha   90.00
_cell.angle_beta   90.00
_cell.angle_gamma   90.00
#
_symmetry.space_group_name_H-M   'P 1'
#
loop_
_entity.id
_entity.type
_entity.pdbx_description
1 polymer ?
#
loop_
_entity_poly.entity_id
_entity_poly.type
_entity_poly.pdbx_seq_one_letter_code
_entity_poly.pdbx_strand_id
1 'polypeptide(L)'
;IHVNESLLTELYDTLEPEYGTDVATFITALRLYGPVDDDSDDVFDETTTSSAGNPLTGVGTGTVVSSGDLTTDEAVERLATGVASIFGGGGETITRGGMDLSAGATYEIRSIYDLIDAEVEAVIDDQEVTLVSPWSSDPGELQATLPVLLDELTVTSSAVIKGRVNINQASAEVLAAIPGMPLDLPNAIMTSRSRRLTGGAAPEAFATSGWLLIEGLVDLPTMRALDGYITARGEVYRVQVLGHADRGGPVVRMEAVIDASEEIPRVRMMRNLSELGPGFQSSQLPTFGGTAGQ
;
A
#
# COMPACT_ATOMS: atom_id res chain seq x y z
N ILE A 1 2.36 5.81 -10.44
CA ILE A 1 2.66 7.19 -10.00
C ILE A 1 2.82 7.21 -8.48
N HIS A 2 3.89 7.81 -7.97
CA HIS A 2 4.13 7.95 -6.53
C HIS A 2 3.41 9.18 -5.99
N VAL A 3 2.33 8.99 -5.23
CA VAL A 3 1.47 10.09 -4.77
C VAL A 3 2.11 10.96 -3.70
N ASN A 4 3.17 10.45 -3.04
CA ASN A 4 3.95 11.19 -2.07
C ASN A 4 5.22 11.84 -2.68
N GLU A 5 5.18 12.17 -3.97
CA GLU A 5 6.26 12.91 -4.62
C GLU A 5 6.58 14.21 -3.87
N SER A 6 7.88 14.53 -3.83
CA SER A 6 8.45 15.64 -3.09
C SER A 6 8.07 17.00 -3.69
N LEU A 7 8.06 17.09 -5.02
CA LEU A 7 7.69 18.28 -5.77
C LEU A 7 6.23 18.19 -6.22
N LEU A 8 5.35 19.01 -5.64
CA LEU A 8 3.93 19.05 -5.99
C LEU A 8 3.67 19.40 -7.46
N THR A 9 4.55 20.20 -8.09
CA THR A 9 4.47 20.48 -9.52
C THR A 9 4.69 19.23 -10.37
N GLU A 10 5.67 18.40 -10.01
CA GLU A 10 5.94 17.17 -10.74
C GLU A 10 4.83 16.14 -10.53
N LEU A 11 4.28 16.09 -9.31
CA LEU A 11 3.11 15.27 -9.01
C LEU A 11 1.92 15.65 -9.91
N TYR A 12 1.57 16.94 -9.95
CA TYR A 12 0.48 17.45 -10.78
C TYR A 12 0.74 17.15 -12.27
N ASP A 13 1.93 17.52 -12.78
CA ASP A 13 2.29 17.37 -14.19
C ASP A 13 2.34 15.89 -14.63
N THR A 14 2.54 14.96 -13.69
CA THR A 14 2.48 13.50 -13.94
C THR A 14 1.06 12.95 -13.89
N LEU A 15 0.20 13.47 -13.00
CA LEU A 15 -1.18 13.01 -12.84
C LEU A 15 -2.11 13.52 -13.93
N GLU A 16 -1.97 14.78 -14.35
CA GLU A 16 -2.86 15.43 -15.31
C GLU A 16 -3.01 14.68 -16.65
N PRO A 17 -1.94 14.20 -17.31
CA PRO A 17 -2.08 13.47 -18.58
C PRO A 17 -2.73 12.08 -18.42
N GLU A 18 -2.60 11.44 -17.26
CA GLU A 18 -3.07 10.07 -17.03
C GLU A 18 -4.52 10.03 -16.49
N TYR A 19 -4.86 10.96 -15.58
CA TYR A 19 -6.15 10.98 -14.87
C TYR A 19 -6.98 12.24 -15.12
N GLY A 20 -6.44 13.22 -15.83
CA GLY A 20 -7.09 14.50 -16.06
C GLY A 20 -6.90 15.52 -14.94
N THR A 21 -7.32 16.74 -15.23
CA THR A 21 -7.14 17.93 -14.37
C THR A 21 -7.82 17.78 -13.00
N ASP A 22 -9.01 17.20 -12.94
CA ASP A 22 -9.78 17.08 -11.69
C ASP A 22 -9.05 16.21 -10.66
N VAL A 23 -8.55 15.04 -11.09
CA VAL A 23 -7.80 14.11 -10.23
C VAL A 23 -6.45 14.68 -9.82
N ALA A 24 -5.74 15.29 -10.78
CA ALA A 24 -4.45 15.94 -10.50
C ALA A 24 -4.59 17.07 -9.49
N THR A 25 -5.64 17.88 -9.62
CA THR A 25 -5.98 18.96 -8.69
C THR A 25 -6.31 18.39 -7.31
N PHE A 26 -7.18 17.37 -7.24
CA PHE A 26 -7.58 16.75 -5.97
C PHE A 26 -6.39 16.16 -5.19
N ILE A 27 -5.58 15.30 -5.80
CA ILE A 27 -4.44 14.66 -5.10
C ILE A 27 -3.42 15.72 -4.67
N THR A 28 -3.14 16.71 -5.52
CA THR A 28 -2.19 17.79 -5.20
C THR A 28 -2.72 18.66 -4.07
N ALA A 29 -4.01 18.99 -4.07
CA ALA A 29 -4.67 19.70 -2.98
C ALA A 29 -4.60 18.90 -1.68
N LEU A 30 -4.91 17.60 -1.71
CA LEU A 30 -4.84 16.72 -0.55
C LEU A 30 -3.43 16.69 0.07
N ARG A 31 -2.38 16.70 -0.77
CA ARG A 31 -0.98 16.77 -0.31
C ARG A 31 -0.59 18.14 0.24
N LEU A 32 -1.20 19.21 -0.26
CA LEU A 32 -0.91 20.59 0.13
C LEU A 32 -1.64 21.01 1.41
N TYR A 33 -2.91 20.62 1.57
CA TYR A 33 -3.78 21.08 2.66
C TYR A 33 -4.15 19.98 3.66
N GLY A 34 -4.08 18.70 3.26
CA GLY A 34 -4.60 17.58 4.06
C GLY A 34 -6.09 17.35 3.86
N PRO A 35 -6.62 16.20 4.34
CA PRO A 35 -8.05 15.95 4.33
C PRO A 35 -8.76 16.88 5.31
N VAL A 36 -10.04 17.17 5.07
CA VAL A 36 -10.91 17.74 6.10
C VAL A 36 -11.00 16.71 7.23
N ASP A 37 -10.69 17.15 8.46
CA ASP A 37 -10.86 16.31 9.65
C ASP A 37 -12.35 15.98 9.79
N ASP A 38 -12.75 14.78 9.37
CA ASP A 38 -13.98 14.18 9.88
C ASP A 38 -13.60 13.70 11.29
N ASP A 39 -14.29 14.19 12.33
CA ASP A 39 -14.07 13.97 13.78
C ASP A 39 -14.10 12.47 14.24
N SER A 40 -13.74 11.53 13.38
CA SER A 40 -13.86 10.08 13.56
C SER A 40 -12.54 9.35 13.86
N ASP A 41 -11.38 10.01 13.76
CA ASP A 41 -10.07 9.39 14.02
C ASP A 41 -9.56 9.64 15.45
N ASP A 42 -10.25 9.05 16.44
CA ASP A 42 -9.68 8.88 17.78
C ASP A 42 -10.25 7.65 18.49
N VAL A 43 -10.08 6.46 17.88
CA VAL A 43 -10.39 5.19 18.55
C VAL A 43 -9.33 4.15 18.20
N PHE A 44 -8.23 4.13 18.96
CA PHE A 44 -7.49 2.92 19.38
C PHE A 44 -6.44 3.31 20.45
N ASP A 45 -6.89 3.82 21.61
CA ASP A 45 -6.10 3.74 22.85
C ASP A 45 -6.75 2.73 23.79
N GLU A 46 -6.27 1.49 23.72
CA GLU A 46 -6.51 0.49 24.75
C GLU A 46 -5.21 -0.27 25.02
N THR A 47 -4.44 0.18 26.01
CA THR A 47 -4.18 -0.59 27.24
C THR A 47 -3.05 0.05 28.05
N THR A 48 -3.42 0.57 29.21
CA THR A 48 -2.52 0.88 30.32
C THR A 48 -1.71 -0.35 30.75
N THR A 49 -0.40 -0.36 30.53
CA THR A 49 0.52 -1.06 31.44
C THR A 49 1.86 -0.32 31.56
N SER A 50 2.16 0.10 32.77
CA SER A 50 3.40 0.75 33.19
C SER A 50 4.64 -0.12 33.02
N SER A 51 5.78 0.56 32.85
CA SER A 51 7.14 0.11 33.17
C SER A 51 7.88 -0.76 32.12
N ALA A 52 8.53 -0.08 31.17
CA ALA A 52 9.98 -0.13 30.98
C ALA A 52 10.38 0.93 29.94
N GLY A 53 10.98 2.02 30.40
CA GLY A 53 11.52 3.05 29.50
C GLY A 53 12.64 2.44 28.64
N ASN A 54 12.46 2.48 27.33
CA ASN A 54 13.53 2.21 26.37
C ASN A 54 14.32 3.52 26.17
N PRO A 55 15.62 3.59 26.54
CA PRO A 55 16.38 4.83 26.61
C PRO A 55 17.05 5.17 25.26
N LEU A 56 16.28 5.20 24.18
CA LEU A 56 16.81 5.58 22.86
C LEU A 56 15.75 6.24 21.96
N THR A 57 15.20 7.36 22.44
CA THR A 57 14.53 8.35 21.58
C THR A 57 15.38 9.62 21.60
N GLY A 58 16.41 9.61 20.76
CA GLY A 58 17.15 10.81 20.38
C GLY A 58 16.30 11.65 19.44
N VAL A 59 15.75 12.73 20.00
CA VAL A 59 15.40 14.02 19.40
C VAL A 59 15.62 14.14 17.89
N GLY A 60 14.51 14.37 17.18
CA GLY A 60 14.47 14.74 15.77
C GLY A 60 13.07 15.18 15.36
N THR A 61 12.41 16.01 16.18
CA THR A 61 11.13 16.64 15.87
C THR A 61 11.38 18.14 15.86
N GLY A 62 11.11 18.80 14.74
CA GLY A 62 11.31 20.23 14.50
C GLY A 62 10.35 21.12 15.27
N THR A 63 10.22 20.90 16.58
CA THR A 63 9.60 21.86 17.48
C THR A 63 10.62 22.96 17.74
N VAL A 64 10.30 24.18 17.33
CA VAL A 64 11.06 25.39 17.70
C VAL A 64 11.12 25.43 19.23
N VAL A 65 12.30 25.17 19.78
CA VAL A 65 12.57 25.34 21.21
C VAL A 65 12.63 26.84 21.45
N SER A 66 11.56 27.40 22.03
CA SER A 66 11.62 28.77 22.57
C SER A 66 12.70 28.79 23.65
N SER A 67 13.71 29.62 23.43
CA SER A 67 14.86 29.75 24.35
C SER A 67 14.55 30.61 25.58
N GLY A 68 13.32 31.12 25.70
CA GLY A 68 12.90 32.02 26.78
C GLY A 68 13.52 33.42 26.69
N ASP A 69 14.18 33.75 25.58
CA ASP A 69 14.74 35.07 25.29
C ASP A 69 14.11 35.66 24.03
N LEU A 70 13.22 36.63 24.24
CA LEU A 70 12.46 37.34 23.20
C LEU A 70 13.37 38.01 22.16
N THR A 71 14.60 38.39 22.53
CA THR A 71 15.51 39.09 21.60
C THR A 71 16.23 38.15 20.64
N THR A 72 16.37 36.88 21.03
CA THR A 72 17.03 35.85 20.23
C THR A 72 16.04 35.19 19.26
N ASP A 73 14.78 35.02 19.69
CA ASP A 73 13.71 34.47 18.84
C ASP A 73 13.35 35.43 17.68
N GLU A 74 13.32 36.75 17.92
CA GLU A 74 13.15 37.76 16.85
C GLU A 74 14.32 37.79 15.86
N ALA A 75 15.55 37.51 16.31
CA ALA A 75 16.72 37.48 15.44
C ALA A 75 16.73 36.22 14.55
N VAL A 76 16.27 35.09 15.07
CA VAL A 76 16.13 33.83 14.32
C VAL A 76 15.00 33.94 13.29
N GLU A 77 13.88 34.58 13.63
CA GLU A 77 12.77 34.83 12.70
C GLU A 77 13.21 35.77 11.56
N ARG A 78 13.92 36.87 11.87
CA ARG A 78 14.46 37.78 10.84
C ARG A 78 15.52 37.14 9.95
N LEU A 79 16.27 36.16 10.47
CA LEU A 79 17.21 35.37 9.67
C LEU A 79 16.47 34.35 8.81
N ALA A 80 15.41 33.70 9.30
CA ALA A 80 14.57 32.81 8.51
C ALA A 80 13.87 33.57 7.36
N THR A 81 13.29 34.74 7.62
CA THR A 81 12.71 35.62 6.59
C THR A 81 13.79 36.18 5.65
N GLY A 82 14.98 36.47 6.19
CA GLY A 82 16.13 36.96 5.42
C GLY A 82 16.66 35.93 4.43
N VAL A 83 16.75 34.66 4.82
CA VAL A 83 17.21 33.57 3.95
C VAL A 83 16.17 33.27 2.86
N ALA A 84 14.87 33.32 3.17
CA ALA A 84 13.81 33.21 2.17
C ALA A 84 13.88 34.34 1.12
N SER A 85 14.26 35.56 1.53
CA SER A 85 14.38 36.71 0.61
C SER A 85 15.64 36.72 -0.26
N ILE A 86 16.69 35.97 0.10
CA ILE A 86 17.97 35.95 -0.63
C ILE A 86 17.95 34.90 -1.77
N PHE A 87 17.13 33.85 -1.64
CA PHE A 87 16.83 32.93 -2.75
C PHE A 87 15.64 33.39 -3.62
N GLY A 88 14.91 34.43 -3.19
CA GLY A 88 13.80 35.05 -3.91
C GLY A 88 14.24 35.97 -5.05
N GLY A 89 14.85 35.40 -6.09
CA GLY A 89 14.95 36.04 -7.39
C GLY A 89 13.65 35.87 -8.17
N GLY A 90 12.72 36.82 -8.07
CA GLY A 90 11.46 36.86 -8.83
C GLY A 90 10.35 35.99 -8.24
N GLY A 91 9.40 36.61 -7.55
CA GLY A 91 8.21 35.96 -7.00
C GLY A 91 7.20 35.56 -8.08
N GLU A 92 7.56 34.61 -8.93
CA GLU A 92 6.57 33.85 -9.69
C GLU A 92 5.99 32.80 -8.74
N THR A 93 4.73 32.98 -8.36
CA THR A 93 3.93 31.93 -7.70
C THR A 93 3.96 30.70 -8.59
N ILE A 94 4.40 29.58 -8.03
CA ILE A 94 4.47 28.31 -8.77
C ILE A 94 3.08 27.72 -8.75
N THR A 95 2.29 28.00 -9.80
CA THR A 95 0.88 27.58 -9.84
C THR A 95 0.63 26.38 -10.74
N ARG A 96 -0.32 25.53 -10.33
CA ARG A 96 -0.92 24.44 -11.14
C ARG A 96 -2.38 24.27 -10.74
N GLY A 97 -3.26 24.04 -11.71
CA GLY A 97 -4.70 23.84 -11.43
C GLY A 97 -5.33 24.98 -10.60
N GLY A 98 -4.83 26.22 -10.72
CA GLY A 98 -5.27 27.37 -9.93
C GLY A 98 -4.75 27.42 -8.48
N MET A 99 -3.93 26.47 -8.04
CA MET A 99 -3.33 26.43 -6.69
C MET A 99 -1.90 26.98 -6.67
N ASP A 100 -1.51 27.69 -5.61
CA ASP A 100 -0.11 28.04 -5.34
C ASP A 100 0.61 26.90 -4.61
N LEU A 101 1.56 26.28 -5.29
CA LEU A 101 2.31 25.12 -4.79
C LEU A 101 3.64 25.52 -4.12
N SER A 102 3.92 26.81 -3.98
CA SER A 102 5.20 27.31 -3.44
C SER A 102 5.48 26.88 -1.99
N ALA A 103 4.44 26.59 -1.21
CA ALA A 103 4.56 26.10 0.17
C ALA A 103 5.05 24.64 0.27
N GLY A 104 4.94 23.85 -0.80
CA GLY A 104 5.26 22.42 -0.81
C GLY A 104 4.22 21.56 -0.09
N ALA A 105 4.43 20.23 -0.09
CA ALA A 105 3.51 19.29 0.54
C ALA A 105 3.56 19.37 2.07
N THR A 106 2.38 19.36 2.72
CA THR A 106 2.25 19.38 4.18
C THR A 106 1.67 18.07 4.73
N TYR A 107 0.95 17.31 3.89
CA TYR A 107 0.30 16.06 4.26
C TYR A 107 0.91 14.86 3.54
N GLU A 108 1.01 13.72 4.24
CA GLU A 108 1.50 12.45 3.70
C GLU A 108 0.37 11.43 3.61
N ILE A 109 0.11 10.94 2.40
CA ILE A 109 -0.89 9.89 2.14
C ILE A 109 -0.28 8.57 2.57
N ARG A 110 -0.86 7.91 3.57
CA ARG A 110 -0.29 6.68 4.16
C ARG A 110 -0.75 5.43 3.43
N SER A 111 -1.94 5.50 2.84
CA SER A 111 -2.53 4.42 2.07
C SER A 111 -3.29 4.95 0.86
N ILE A 112 -3.36 4.16 -0.21
CA ILE A 112 -4.19 4.50 -1.38
C ILE A 112 -5.68 4.55 -1.00
N TYR A 113 -6.09 3.82 0.04
CA TYR A 113 -7.45 3.90 0.60
C TYR A 113 -7.76 5.23 1.29
N ASP A 114 -6.76 6.09 1.57
CA ASP A 114 -6.98 7.44 2.08
C ASP A 114 -7.56 8.36 1.00
N LEU A 115 -7.46 7.99 -0.29
CA LEU A 115 -8.03 8.74 -1.39
C LEU A 115 -9.55 8.53 -1.51
N ILE A 116 -10.11 7.45 -0.96
CA ILE A 116 -11.52 7.10 -1.12
C ILE A 116 -12.35 7.93 -0.14
N ASP A 117 -13.44 8.53 -0.62
CA ASP A 117 -14.35 9.42 0.11
C ASP A 117 -13.70 10.65 0.79
N ALA A 118 -12.42 10.91 0.54
CA ALA A 118 -11.75 12.05 1.14
C ALA A 118 -12.27 13.39 0.59
N GLU A 119 -12.31 14.40 1.44
CA GLU A 119 -12.61 15.78 1.08
C GLU A 119 -11.42 16.66 1.45
N VAL A 120 -11.17 17.71 0.68
CA VAL A 120 -10.11 18.69 0.97
C VAL A 120 -10.64 20.10 0.76
N GLU A 121 -10.43 20.97 1.76
CA GLU A 121 -10.64 22.41 1.64
C GLU A 121 -9.36 23.04 1.07
N ALA A 122 -9.45 23.60 -0.13
CA ALA A 122 -8.33 24.16 -0.86
C ALA A 122 -8.62 25.59 -1.34
N VAL A 123 -7.57 26.38 -1.51
CA VAL A 123 -7.66 27.68 -2.20
C VAL A 123 -7.26 27.50 -3.66
N ILE A 124 -8.20 27.77 -4.57
CA ILE A 124 -8.04 27.70 -6.03
C ILE A 124 -8.46 29.05 -6.61
N ASP A 125 -7.58 29.68 -7.39
CA ASP A 125 -7.81 31.00 -7.99
C ASP A 125 -8.27 32.06 -6.96
N ASP A 126 -7.62 32.07 -5.80
CA ASP A 126 -7.94 32.93 -4.63
C ASP A 126 -9.35 32.70 -4.02
N GLN A 127 -10.01 31.58 -4.32
CA GLN A 127 -11.30 31.18 -3.74
C GLN A 127 -11.17 29.89 -2.93
N GLU A 128 -11.81 29.86 -1.76
CA GLU A 128 -11.97 28.61 -0.98
C GLU A 128 -12.97 27.69 -1.69
N VAL A 129 -12.53 26.46 -1.97
CA VAL A 129 -13.30 25.41 -2.64
C VAL A 129 -13.09 24.10 -1.89
N THR A 130 -14.18 23.40 -1.60
CA THR A 130 -14.13 22.01 -1.12
C THR A 130 -14.08 21.08 -2.33
N LEU A 131 -13.03 20.29 -2.44
CA LEU A 131 -12.91 19.24 -3.44
C LEU A 131 -13.29 17.91 -2.80
N VAL A 132 -14.14 17.15 -3.50
CA VAL A 132 -14.54 15.80 -3.10
C VAL A 132 -13.73 14.80 -3.90
N SER A 133 -13.39 13.67 -3.27
CA SER A 133 -12.69 12.58 -3.95
C SER A 133 -13.42 12.13 -5.22
N PRO A 134 -12.68 11.88 -6.32
CA PRO A 134 -13.23 11.27 -7.51
C PRO A 134 -13.53 9.77 -7.32
N TRP A 135 -13.19 9.18 -6.18
CA TRP A 135 -13.42 7.78 -5.85
C TRP A 135 -14.32 7.64 -4.62
N SER A 136 -15.50 7.05 -4.82
CA SER A 136 -16.43 6.75 -3.74
C SER A 136 -16.22 5.35 -3.15
N SER A 137 -16.67 5.13 -1.92
CA SER A 137 -16.76 3.78 -1.32
C SER A 137 -17.97 2.96 -1.79
N ASP A 138 -18.73 3.43 -2.79
CA ASP A 138 -19.83 2.62 -3.36
C ASP A 138 -19.28 1.31 -3.93
N PRO A 139 -19.78 0.13 -3.50
CA PRO A 139 -19.23 -1.15 -3.94
C PRO A 139 -19.24 -1.36 -5.45
N GLY A 140 -20.21 -0.80 -6.17
CA GLY A 140 -20.32 -0.90 -7.62
C GLY A 140 -19.22 -0.10 -8.33
N GLU A 141 -18.95 1.11 -7.85
CA GLU A 141 -17.86 1.95 -8.37
C GLU A 141 -16.49 1.38 -8.02
N LEU A 142 -16.28 0.98 -6.75
CA LEU A 142 -15.02 0.39 -6.28
C LEU A 142 -14.64 -0.85 -7.09
N GLN A 143 -15.61 -1.67 -7.49
CA GLN A 143 -15.33 -2.87 -8.29
C GLN A 143 -14.64 -2.54 -9.62
N ALA A 144 -14.94 -1.37 -10.21
CA ALA A 144 -14.35 -0.94 -11.47
C ALA A 144 -13.07 -0.12 -11.28
N THR A 145 -13.01 0.74 -10.26
CA THR A 145 -11.95 1.76 -10.12
C THR A 145 -10.81 1.30 -9.22
N LEU A 146 -11.09 0.62 -8.11
CA LEU A 146 -10.10 0.31 -7.09
C LEU A 146 -8.96 -0.61 -7.57
N PRO A 147 -9.19 -1.64 -8.41
CA PRO A 147 -8.09 -2.44 -8.94
C PRO A 147 -7.13 -1.62 -9.80
N VAL A 148 -7.63 -0.68 -10.60
CA VAL A 148 -6.83 0.22 -11.43
C VAL A 148 -6.04 1.17 -10.54
N LEU A 149 -6.71 1.77 -9.55
CA LEU A 149 -6.09 2.69 -8.60
C LEU A 149 -4.91 2.05 -7.85
N LEU A 150 -5.07 0.81 -7.38
CA LEU A 150 -4.04 0.07 -6.65
C LEU A 150 -2.91 -0.48 -7.53
N ASP A 151 -3.11 -0.55 -8.85
CA ASP A 151 -2.08 -0.96 -9.82
C ASP A 151 -1.25 0.24 -10.29
N GLU A 152 -1.89 1.40 -10.45
CA GLU A 152 -1.29 2.58 -11.03
C GLU A 152 -0.72 3.57 -10.00
N LEU A 153 -1.24 3.61 -8.77
CA LEU A 153 -0.76 4.51 -7.71
C LEU A 153 0.02 3.79 -6.60
N THR A 154 0.99 4.49 -6.01
CA THR A 154 1.77 4.00 -4.86
C THR A 154 2.08 5.13 -3.88
N VAL A 155 2.12 4.81 -2.58
CA VAL A 155 2.56 5.71 -1.51
C VAL A 155 4.06 5.62 -1.21
N THR A 156 4.79 4.72 -1.88
CA THR A 156 6.23 4.51 -1.69
C THR A 156 6.98 4.48 -3.01
N SER A 157 8.22 4.99 -3.00
CA SER A 157 9.19 4.87 -4.09
C SER A 157 9.97 3.55 -4.06
N SER A 158 9.75 2.70 -3.04
CA SER A 158 10.42 1.41 -2.92
C SER A 158 9.91 0.42 -3.96
N ALA A 159 10.83 -0.18 -4.72
CA ALA A 159 10.48 -1.21 -5.71
C ALA A 159 9.92 -2.50 -5.09
N VAL A 160 10.22 -2.77 -3.81
CA VAL A 160 9.77 -3.98 -3.10
C VAL A 160 9.28 -3.62 -1.71
N ILE A 161 8.09 -4.07 -1.36
CA ILE A 161 7.52 -3.93 -0.02
C ILE A 161 7.62 -5.27 0.71
N LYS A 162 8.32 -5.29 1.84
CA LYS A 162 8.55 -6.50 2.65
C LYS A 162 7.55 -6.60 3.79
N GLY A 163 7.32 -7.82 4.27
CA GLY A 163 6.56 -8.08 5.49
C GLY A 163 5.04 -8.11 5.34
N ARG A 164 4.51 -8.04 4.11
CA ARG A 164 3.08 -8.18 3.84
C ARG A 164 2.66 -9.65 3.73
N VAL A 165 1.49 -9.95 4.24
CA VAL A 165 0.87 -11.28 4.23
C VAL A 165 -0.07 -11.40 3.04
N ASN A 166 0.11 -12.45 2.23
CA ASN A 166 -0.82 -12.73 1.13
C ASN A 166 -2.13 -13.32 1.64
N ILE A 167 -3.20 -12.54 1.64
CA ILE A 167 -4.53 -12.92 2.13
C ILE A 167 -5.18 -14.05 1.31
N ASN A 168 -4.78 -14.20 0.05
CA ASN A 168 -5.28 -15.25 -0.83
C ASN A 168 -4.65 -16.62 -0.54
N GLN A 169 -3.57 -16.67 0.24
CA GLN A 169 -2.79 -17.89 0.52
C GLN A 169 -2.62 -18.20 2.00
N ALA A 170 -2.64 -17.18 2.87
CA ALA A 170 -2.46 -17.32 4.31
C ALA A 170 -3.51 -18.25 4.94
N SER A 171 -3.15 -18.92 6.04
CA SER A 171 -4.09 -19.65 6.88
C SER A 171 -4.85 -18.70 7.80
N ALA A 172 -5.96 -19.15 8.38
CA ALA A 172 -6.74 -18.34 9.31
C ALA A 172 -5.92 -17.89 10.53
N GLU A 173 -5.02 -18.75 11.03
CA GLU A 173 -4.14 -18.44 12.15
C GLU A 173 -3.12 -17.36 11.81
N VAL A 174 -2.58 -17.36 10.59
CA VAL A 174 -1.65 -16.32 10.12
C VAL A 174 -2.37 -14.99 9.97
N LEU A 175 -3.59 -14.98 9.43
CA LEU A 175 -4.41 -13.77 9.32
C LEU A 175 -4.78 -13.22 10.70
N ALA A 176 -5.16 -14.08 11.64
CA ALA A 176 -5.51 -13.70 13.01
C ALA A 176 -4.31 -13.10 13.78
N ALA A 177 -3.08 -13.34 13.33
CA ALA A 177 -1.88 -12.77 13.93
C ALA A 177 -1.54 -11.35 13.40
N ILE A 178 -2.27 -10.85 12.40
CA ILE A 178 -2.06 -9.50 11.86
C ILE A 178 -2.55 -8.46 12.88
N PRO A 179 -1.73 -7.46 13.23
CA PRO A 179 -2.16 -6.38 14.14
C PRO A 179 -3.41 -5.67 13.63
N GLY A 180 -4.38 -5.44 14.51
CA GLY A 180 -5.64 -4.78 14.16
C GLY A 180 -6.63 -5.65 13.38
N MET A 181 -6.36 -6.95 13.16
CA MET A 181 -7.30 -7.84 12.50
C MET A 181 -8.55 -8.10 13.36
N PRO A 182 -9.77 -7.82 12.87
CA PRO A 182 -11.00 -8.24 13.54
C PRO A 182 -11.06 -9.76 13.71
N LEU A 183 -11.58 -10.24 14.85
CA LEU A 183 -11.50 -11.65 15.24
C LEU A 183 -12.25 -12.61 14.30
N ASP A 184 -13.31 -12.14 13.65
CA ASP A 184 -14.17 -12.88 12.74
C ASP A 184 -13.69 -12.82 11.27
N LEU A 185 -12.95 -11.77 10.91
CA LEU A 185 -12.49 -11.53 9.54
C LEU A 185 -11.67 -12.68 8.94
N PRO A 186 -10.71 -13.34 9.63
CA PRO A 186 -9.98 -14.48 9.07
C PRO A 186 -10.89 -15.60 8.54
N ASN A 187 -11.94 -15.95 9.29
CA ASN A 187 -12.89 -16.99 8.89
C ASN A 187 -13.79 -16.51 7.74
N ALA A 188 -14.17 -15.23 7.74
CA ALA A 188 -14.91 -14.62 6.64
C ALA A 188 -14.09 -14.65 5.33
N ILE A 189 -12.80 -14.31 5.40
CA ILE A 189 -11.86 -14.40 4.27
C ILE A 189 -11.77 -15.84 3.76
N MET A 190 -11.60 -16.84 4.63
CA MET A 190 -11.57 -18.27 4.21
C MET A 190 -12.86 -18.69 3.51
N THR A 191 -14.01 -18.22 4.01
CA THR A 191 -15.33 -18.52 3.46
C THR A 191 -15.50 -17.89 2.09
N SER A 192 -15.12 -16.62 1.92
CA SER A 192 -15.17 -15.95 0.62
C SER A 192 -14.24 -16.60 -0.41
N ARG A 193 -13.00 -16.92 -0.02
CA ARG A 193 -12.05 -17.67 -0.87
C ARG A 193 -12.67 -18.96 -1.39
N SER A 194 -13.27 -19.75 -0.49
CA SER A 194 -13.89 -21.02 -0.83
C SER A 194 -15.09 -20.85 -1.78
N ARG A 195 -15.97 -19.88 -1.50
CA ARG A 195 -17.13 -19.56 -2.35
C ARG A 195 -16.71 -19.27 -3.78
N ARG A 196 -15.70 -18.42 -3.99
CA ARG A 196 -15.26 -18.04 -5.33
C ARG A 196 -14.49 -19.12 -6.07
N LEU A 197 -13.68 -19.92 -5.36
CA LEU A 197 -13.00 -21.08 -5.95
C LEU A 197 -14.02 -22.09 -6.51
N THR A 198 -15.14 -22.29 -5.80
CA THR A 198 -16.23 -23.15 -6.29
C THR A 198 -17.13 -22.50 -7.34
N GLY A 199 -17.15 -21.15 -7.40
CA GLY A 199 -18.04 -20.38 -8.25
C GLY A 199 -17.48 -19.99 -9.62
N GLY A 200 -16.23 -20.38 -9.95
CA GLY A 200 -15.59 -20.04 -11.22
C GLY A 200 -15.29 -18.55 -11.40
N ALA A 201 -15.09 -17.82 -10.29
CA ALA A 201 -14.76 -16.40 -10.35
C ALA A 201 -13.44 -16.15 -11.10
N ALA A 202 -13.38 -15.07 -11.88
CA ALA A 202 -12.17 -14.69 -12.59
C ALA A 202 -11.03 -14.43 -11.59
N PRO A 203 -9.79 -14.87 -11.89
CA PRO A 203 -8.61 -14.64 -11.04
C PRO A 203 -8.41 -13.16 -10.67
N GLU A 204 -8.91 -12.27 -11.53
CA GLU A 204 -8.73 -10.82 -11.43
C GLU A 204 -9.52 -10.20 -10.29
N ALA A 205 -10.58 -10.88 -9.82
CA ALA A 205 -11.36 -10.44 -8.66
C ALA A 205 -10.59 -10.52 -7.32
N PHE A 206 -9.43 -11.18 -7.31
CA PHE A 206 -8.50 -11.26 -6.18
C PHE A 206 -7.13 -10.67 -6.52
N ALA A 207 -7.05 -9.82 -7.54
CA ALA A 207 -5.78 -9.24 -7.97
C ALA A 207 -5.14 -8.33 -6.92
N THR A 208 -5.95 -7.60 -6.16
CA THR A 208 -5.52 -6.60 -5.19
C THR A 208 -6.16 -6.86 -3.82
N SER A 209 -5.60 -6.34 -2.72
CA SER A 209 -6.18 -6.48 -1.38
C SER A 209 -7.57 -5.84 -1.24
N GLY A 210 -7.92 -4.94 -2.17
CA GLY A 210 -9.18 -4.20 -2.19
C GLY A 210 -10.44 -5.05 -2.31
N TRP A 211 -10.31 -6.34 -2.67
CA TRP A 211 -11.46 -7.24 -2.69
C TRP A 211 -12.14 -7.39 -1.32
N LEU A 212 -11.42 -7.17 -0.21
CA LEU A 212 -12.01 -7.16 1.13
C LEU A 212 -13.04 -6.04 1.29
N LEU A 213 -12.74 -4.85 0.76
CA LEU A 213 -13.61 -3.69 0.79
C LEU A 213 -14.78 -3.85 -0.20
N ILE A 214 -14.49 -4.28 -1.43
CA ILE A 214 -15.51 -4.50 -2.48
C ILE A 214 -16.57 -5.52 -2.04
N GLU A 215 -16.17 -6.56 -1.31
CA GLU A 215 -17.11 -7.56 -0.78
C GLU A 215 -17.78 -7.15 0.54
N GLY A 216 -17.46 -5.98 1.08
CA GLY A 216 -17.98 -5.52 2.36
C GLY A 216 -17.54 -6.39 3.55
N LEU A 217 -16.37 -7.05 3.44
CA LEU A 217 -15.79 -7.79 4.56
C LEU A 217 -15.14 -6.86 5.59
N VAL A 218 -14.70 -5.68 5.15
CA VAL A 218 -14.15 -4.61 5.98
C VAL A 218 -14.74 -3.28 5.54
N ASP A 219 -14.80 -2.32 6.47
CA ASP A 219 -15.03 -0.93 6.14
C ASP A 219 -13.72 -0.21 5.77
N LEU A 220 -13.84 1.05 5.32
CA LEU A 220 -12.70 1.83 4.87
C LEU A 220 -11.67 2.09 5.98
N PRO A 221 -12.05 2.47 7.23
CA PRO A 221 -11.08 2.63 8.32
C PRO A 221 -10.32 1.35 8.65
N THR A 222 -11.02 0.20 8.73
CA THR A 222 -10.36 -1.10 8.95
C THR A 222 -9.43 -1.44 7.80
N MET A 223 -9.83 -1.17 6.54
CA MET A 223 -8.99 -1.42 5.37
C MET A 223 -7.70 -0.58 5.41
N ARG A 224 -7.78 0.71 5.76
CA ARG A 224 -6.62 1.60 5.93
C ARG A 224 -5.65 1.06 6.99
N ALA A 225 -6.16 0.61 8.13
CA ALA A 225 -5.35 0.02 9.20
C ALA A 225 -4.63 -1.26 8.78
N LEU A 226 -5.25 -2.06 7.90
CA LEU A 226 -4.72 -3.35 7.45
C LEU A 226 -3.77 -3.26 6.25
N ASP A 227 -3.90 -2.25 5.39
CA ASP A 227 -3.20 -2.15 4.11
C ASP A 227 -1.67 -2.34 4.22
N GLY A 228 -1.05 -1.77 5.26
CA GLY A 228 0.38 -1.91 5.52
C GLY A 228 0.86 -3.35 5.75
N TYR A 229 -0.04 -4.25 6.16
CA TYR A 229 0.28 -5.63 6.53
C TYR A 229 -0.14 -6.66 5.49
N ILE A 230 -0.97 -6.30 4.52
CA ILE A 230 -1.59 -7.28 3.61
C ILE A 230 -1.27 -7.04 2.13
N THR A 231 -1.33 -8.12 1.38
CA THR A 231 -1.24 -8.15 -0.09
C THR A 231 -2.15 -9.25 -0.64
N ALA A 232 -2.46 -9.20 -1.93
CA ALA A 232 -3.18 -10.27 -2.63
C ALA A 232 -2.24 -11.11 -3.53
N ARG A 233 -1.04 -10.61 -3.80
CA ARG A 233 -0.03 -11.23 -4.68
C ARG A 233 1.34 -11.20 -4.01
N GLY A 234 2.27 -11.98 -4.54
CA GLY A 234 3.66 -12.00 -4.07
C GLY A 234 4.60 -12.48 -5.16
N GLU A 235 5.87 -12.12 -5.04
CA GLU A 235 6.89 -12.38 -6.05
C GLU A 235 7.86 -13.49 -5.65
N VAL A 236 7.67 -14.08 -4.47
CA VAL A 236 8.47 -15.20 -3.98
C VAL A 236 7.65 -16.49 -4.06
N TYR A 237 8.17 -17.44 -4.82
CA TYR A 237 7.50 -18.70 -5.11
C TYR A 237 8.33 -19.87 -4.58
N ARG A 238 7.65 -20.85 -4.01
CA ARG A 238 8.26 -22.15 -3.69
C ARG A 238 7.70 -23.20 -4.62
N VAL A 239 8.60 -23.86 -5.35
CA VAL A 239 8.25 -24.90 -6.30
C VAL A 239 8.87 -26.22 -5.88
N GLN A 240 8.14 -27.30 -6.13
CA GLN A 240 8.65 -28.66 -5.99
C GLN A 240 8.62 -29.33 -7.36
N VAL A 241 9.80 -29.75 -7.83
CA VAL A 241 10.00 -30.39 -9.13
C VAL A 241 10.24 -31.88 -8.91
N LEU A 242 9.50 -32.72 -9.63
CA LEU A 242 9.64 -34.17 -9.58
C LEU A 242 9.96 -34.71 -10.98
N GLY A 243 11.10 -35.35 -11.13
CA GLY A 243 11.42 -36.22 -12.26
C GLY A 243 11.24 -37.67 -11.87
N HIS A 244 10.50 -38.45 -12.66
CA HIS A 244 10.28 -39.88 -12.40
C HIS A 244 10.33 -40.68 -13.70
N ALA A 245 10.54 -41.99 -13.59
CA ALA A 245 10.49 -42.93 -14.70
C ALA A 245 9.43 -44.02 -14.45
N ASP A 246 8.54 -44.23 -15.42
CA ASP A 246 7.30 -45.03 -15.36
C ASP A 246 7.42 -46.47 -14.83
N ARG A 247 8.62 -47.07 -14.80
CA ARG A 247 8.84 -48.49 -14.45
C ARG A 247 9.54 -48.68 -13.11
N GLY A 248 9.22 -47.85 -12.12
CA GLY A 248 9.90 -47.89 -10.82
C GLY A 248 11.36 -47.50 -10.91
N GLY A 249 11.68 -46.65 -11.91
CA GLY A 249 13.02 -46.12 -12.08
C GLY A 249 13.35 -45.04 -11.04
N PRO A 250 14.54 -44.43 -11.13
CA PRO A 250 14.95 -43.41 -10.18
C PRO A 250 13.96 -42.25 -10.16
N VAL A 251 13.73 -41.72 -8.97
CA VAL A 251 12.95 -40.52 -8.73
C VAL A 251 13.90 -39.43 -8.26
N VAL A 252 13.82 -38.27 -8.89
CA VAL A 252 14.51 -37.06 -8.45
C VAL A 252 13.47 -36.07 -7.99
N ARG A 253 13.58 -35.64 -6.74
CA ARG A 253 12.71 -34.61 -6.17
C ARG A 253 13.58 -33.43 -5.75
N MET A 254 13.24 -32.25 -6.24
CA MET A 254 13.91 -31.00 -5.86
C MET A 254 12.88 -30.00 -5.36
N GLU A 255 13.26 -29.23 -4.36
CA GLU A 255 12.53 -28.02 -3.95
C GLU A 255 13.39 -26.81 -4.29
N ALA A 256 12.76 -25.78 -4.84
CA ALA A 256 13.42 -24.51 -5.10
C ALA A 256 12.56 -23.35 -4.61
N VAL A 257 13.21 -22.30 -4.10
CA VAL A 257 12.58 -21.01 -3.84
C VAL A 257 13.08 -20.04 -4.88
N ILE A 258 12.16 -19.48 -5.62
CA ILE A 258 12.38 -18.53 -6.72
C ILE A 258 11.91 -17.17 -6.22
N ASP A 259 12.80 -16.20 -6.27
CA ASP A 259 12.53 -14.81 -5.97
C ASP A 259 12.46 -14.05 -7.28
N ALA A 260 11.27 -13.56 -7.62
CA ALA A 260 10.96 -12.83 -8.84
C ALA A 260 10.71 -11.34 -8.57
N SER A 261 11.21 -10.79 -7.46
CA SER A 261 11.03 -9.37 -7.12
C SER A 261 11.94 -8.41 -7.90
N GLU A 262 12.77 -8.94 -8.79
CA GLU A 262 13.65 -8.20 -9.67
C GLU A 262 13.36 -8.64 -11.12
N GLU A 263 13.78 -7.81 -12.09
CA GLU A 263 13.58 -8.08 -13.53
C GLU A 263 14.06 -9.48 -13.96
N ILE A 264 15.17 -9.95 -13.37
CA ILE A 264 15.67 -11.32 -13.59
C ILE A 264 15.40 -12.15 -12.33
N PRO A 265 14.44 -13.10 -12.38
CA PRO A 265 14.17 -13.99 -11.25
C PRO A 265 15.39 -14.82 -10.85
N ARG A 266 15.57 -15.01 -9.55
CA ARG A 266 16.73 -15.72 -8.97
C ARG A 266 16.28 -16.91 -8.14
N VAL A 267 16.97 -18.03 -8.29
CA VAL A 267 16.81 -19.17 -7.38
C VAL A 267 17.56 -18.87 -6.08
N ARG A 268 16.83 -18.61 -4.99
CA ARG A 268 17.39 -18.29 -3.66
C ARG A 268 17.80 -19.53 -2.89
N MET A 269 17.07 -20.62 -3.08
CA MET A 269 17.32 -21.89 -2.42
C MET A 269 17.04 -23.02 -3.39
N MET A 270 17.87 -24.07 -3.34
CA MET A 270 17.61 -25.34 -4.01
C MET A 270 18.00 -26.48 -3.07
N ARG A 271 17.09 -27.43 -2.89
CA ARG A 271 17.32 -28.61 -2.04
C ARG A 271 16.93 -29.88 -2.78
N ASN A 272 17.82 -30.87 -2.74
CA ASN A 272 17.50 -32.23 -3.17
C ASN A 272 16.71 -32.95 -2.06
N LEU A 273 15.52 -33.42 -2.41
CA LEU A 273 14.61 -34.16 -1.54
C LEU A 273 14.44 -35.62 -1.97
N SER A 274 15.27 -36.12 -2.91
CA SER A 274 15.13 -37.46 -3.48
C SER A 274 15.22 -38.56 -2.42
N GLU A 275 16.00 -38.34 -1.36
CA GLU A 275 16.11 -39.28 -0.22
C GLU A 275 14.80 -39.39 0.59
N LEU A 276 13.91 -38.41 0.50
CA LEU A 276 12.58 -38.45 1.11
C LEU A 276 11.54 -39.15 0.21
N GLY A 277 11.98 -39.71 -0.92
CA GLY A 277 11.13 -40.32 -1.92
C GLY A 277 10.29 -39.31 -2.72
N PRO A 278 9.31 -39.81 -3.50
CA PRO A 278 8.54 -38.99 -4.44
C PRO A 278 7.66 -37.93 -3.76
N GLY A 279 7.20 -38.16 -2.52
CA GLY A 279 6.27 -37.27 -1.81
C GLY A 279 4.85 -37.25 -2.37
N PHE A 280 4.57 -38.00 -3.44
CA PHE A 280 3.27 -38.13 -4.08
C PHE A 280 2.99 -39.61 -4.38
N GLN A 281 1.71 -39.99 -4.44
CA GLN A 281 1.32 -41.32 -4.88
C GLN A 281 1.57 -41.48 -6.38
N SER A 282 1.90 -42.69 -6.85
CA SER A 282 2.12 -42.94 -8.28
C SER A 282 0.92 -42.58 -9.16
N SER A 283 -0.30 -42.65 -8.63
CA SER A 283 -1.54 -42.23 -9.30
C SER A 283 -1.65 -40.72 -9.50
N GLN A 284 -0.90 -39.92 -8.75
CA GLN A 284 -0.87 -38.46 -8.85
C GLN A 284 0.21 -37.96 -9.82
N LEU A 285 1.06 -38.87 -10.32
CA LEU A 285 2.14 -38.51 -11.23
C LEU A 285 1.65 -38.63 -12.68
N PRO A 286 1.93 -37.64 -13.55
CA PRO A 286 1.62 -37.76 -14.96
C PRO A 286 2.42 -38.93 -15.57
N THR A 287 1.76 -39.76 -16.38
CA THR A 287 2.38 -40.85 -17.13
C THR A 287 3.31 -40.29 -18.20
N PHE A 288 4.44 -40.94 -18.47
CA PHE A 288 5.36 -40.51 -19.52
C PHE A 288 4.66 -40.39 -20.88
N GLY A 289 4.78 -39.23 -21.52
CA GLY A 289 4.13 -38.93 -22.80
C GLY A 289 2.64 -38.56 -22.70
N GLY A 290 2.06 -38.56 -21.51
CA GLY A 290 0.76 -37.95 -21.24
C GLY A 290 0.91 -36.45 -21.04
N THR A 291 0.05 -35.65 -21.66
CA THR A 291 -0.13 -34.26 -21.26
C THR A 291 -0.63 -34.22 -19.82
N ALA A 292 -0.03 -33.36 -18.99
CA ALA A 292 -0.59 -33.02 -17.68
C ALA A 292 -2.02 -32.51 -17.92
N GLY A 293 -3.02 -33.31 -17.53
CA GLY A 293 -4.42 -33.04 -17.80
C GLY A 293 -4.91 -31.77 -17.10
N GLN A 294 -5.78 -31.05 -17.83
CA GLN A 294 -6.60 -29.93 -17.41
C GLN A 294 -7.39 -30.20 -16.13
#